data_AF-A0A5C5V1B4-F1
#
_entry.id   AF-A0A5C5V1B4-F1
#
_cell.length_a   1.000
_cell.length_b   1.000
_cell.length_c   1.000
_cell.angle_alpha   90.00
_cell.angle_beta   90.00
_cell.angle_gamma   90.00
#
_symmetry.space_group_name_H-M   'P 1'
#
loop_
_entity.id
_entity.type
_entity.pdbx_description
1 polymer ?
#
loop_
_entity_poly.entity_id
_entity_poly.type
_entity_poly.pdbx_seq_one_letter_code
_entity_poly.pdbx_strand_id
1 'polypeptide(L)'
;MRWPHSVCTRVALALLLFLQLTNIAVAEPPSRAQTLAAIKSAARYFRGTHALHGGCVYHYSLDTQQRWGEGPAGESLVWVEPPSTPSVGLAMLRAFRATGDKFYLDAARETAGAMVNGQMATGGWPRAFDIAGRMRGEPFSGARDRTEGRSSLDDGQTQTAIRFMARADQAFGFADKPVHDASRRALAALLTAQFPNGAFPQVWSGPVEPHPVVPAGYPDYDWRTEHRVKEYWDLYTLNDNVCGYAAQALAAAHEVYGEPDYEAALRKLGDFLILAQMPAPQRGWAQQYNYQMRPVWARAFEPPAIASDETQEAIETLLLIHRVTGDDKYLAPIPAALDYLESSVLPDGRLSRYYELRTNRPLYMQRNGRQYTLTYNDDRLPSHYAWKIPSRLESLRKKHERAASGDGPPQPNPAALAERARRVIGELDDQGRWVSVNSGGRHKGQPEFAAGERYVSSGAFCENIGVLCDYLQAM
;
A
#
# COMPACT_ATOMS: atom_id res chain seq x y z
N MET A 1 46.81 -66.35 -45.15
CA MET A 1 45.84 -65.30 -45.55
C MET A 1 45.02 -64.97 -44.30
N ARG A 2 45.27 -63.98 -43.42
CA ARG A 2 45.70 -62.57 -43.50
C ARG A 2 44.91 -61.75 -44.51
N TRP A 3 43.97 -60.93 -44.02
CA TRP A 3 43.48 -59.59 -44.47
C TRP A 3 42.58 -59.03 -43.33
N PRO A 4 42.45 -57.70 -43.14
CA PRO A 4 43.24 -57.01 -42.11
C PRO A 4 42.43 -56.22 -41.06
N HIS A 5 43.15 -55.82 -40.02
CA HIS A 5 42.76 -54.88 -38.98
C HIS A 5 42.55 -53.46 -39.55
N SER A 6 41.68 -52.68 -38.87
CA SER A 6 41.85 -51.25 -38.54
C SER A 6 40.64 -50.37 -38.91
N VAL A 7 39.59 -50.34 -38.08
CA VAL A 7 38.79 -49.11 -37.84
C VAL A 7 38.13 -49.19 -36.45
N CYS A 8 38.88 -48.98 -35.37
CA CYS A 8 38.28 -48.76 -34.04
C CYS A 8 38.79 -47.51 -33.31
N THR A 9 39.59 -46.65 -33.97
CA THR A 9 40.30 -45.55 -33.30
C THR A 9 39.93 -44.16 -33.82
N ARG A 10 38.68 -43.92 -34.23
CA ARG A 10 38.21 -42.58 -34.64
C ARG A 10 36.79 -42.20 -34.19
N VAL A 11 36.16 -42.95 -33.28
CA VAL A 11 34.87 -42.54 -32.66
C VAL A 11 35.05 -42.08 -31.21
N ALA A 12 36.16 -42.42 -30.55
CA ALA A 12 36.43 -42.03 -29.16
C ALA A 12 36.89 -40.57 -28.97
N LEU A 13 37.20 -39.83 -30.04
CA LEU A 13 37.66 -38.43 -29.94
C LEU A 13 36.59 -37.38 -30.28
N ALA A 14 35.41 -37.80 -30.76
CA ALA A 14 34.30 -36.90 -31.06
C ALA A 14 33.27 -36.79 -29.91
N LEU A 15 33.33 -37.69 -28.91
CA LEU A 15 32.49 -37.64 -27.70
C LEU A 15 33.15 -36.91 -26.52
N LEU A 16 34.43 -36.51 -26.64
CA LEU A 16 35.15 -35.77 -25.60
C LEU A 16 35.14 -34.24 -25.81
N LEU A 17 34.49 -33.74 -26.88
CA LEU A 17 34.37 -32.30 -27.18
C LEU A 17 32.95 -31.74 -27.03
N PHE A 18 31.98 -32.54 -26.57
CA PHE A 18 30.60 -32.10 -26.29
C PHE A 18 30.20 -32.22 -24.81
N LEU A 19 31.20 -32.36 -23.92
CA LEU A 19 31.08 -32.00 -22.51
C LEU A 19 31.83 -30.68 -22.27
N GLN A 20 31.51 -29.64 -23.06
CA GLN A 20 31.51 -28.32 -22.46
C GLN A 20 30.34 -28.33 -21.49
N LEU A 21 30.65 -28.77 -20.26
CA LEU A 21 29.93 -28.37 -19.07
C LEU A 21 29.70 -26.87 -19.23
N THR A 22 28.48 -26.49 -19.59
CA THR A 22 27.92 -25.24 -19.11
C THR A 22 27.94 -25.40 -17.60
N ASN A 23 29.08 -25.05 -17.00
CA ASN A 23 29.10 -24.50 -15.66
C ASN A 23 28.18 -23.29 -15.79
N ILE A 24 26.89 -23.51 -15.59
CA ILE A 24 26.00 -22.49 -15.10
C ILE A 24 26.60 -22.18 -13.75
N ALA A 25 27.57 -21.25 -13.74
CA ALA A 25 28.12 -20.71 -12.53
C ALA A 25 26.91 -20.13 -11.81
N VAL A 26 26.43 -20.84 -10.78
CA VAL A 26 25.42 -20.31 -9.89
C VAL A 26 26.07 -19.07 -9.30
N ALA A 27 25.60 -17.90 -9.74
CA ALA A 27 26.20 -16.64 -9.33
C ALA A 27 26.20 -16.60 -7.80
N GLU A 28 27.37 -16.35 -7.21
CA GLU A 28 27.52 -16.38 -5.76
C GLU A 28 26.50 -15.44 -5.09
N PRO A 29 25.93 -15.83 -3.94
CA PRO A 29 25.04 -14.96 -3.20
C PRO A 29 25.80 -13.68 -2.79
N PRO A 30 25.16 -12.50 -2.78
CA PRO A 30 25.85 -11.27 -2.38
C PRO A 30 26.39 -11.38 -0.96
N SER A 31 27.63 -10.95 -0.75
CA SER A 31 28.20 -10.87 0.59
C SER A 31 27.51 -9.78 1.42
N ARG A 32 27.58 -9.91 2.75
CA ARG A 32 27.08 -8.89 3.69
C ARG A 32 27.65 -7.50 3.38
N ALA A 33 28.93 -7.42 3.02
CA ALA A 33 29.59 -6.16 2.68
C ALA A 33 29.01 -5.52 1.41
N GLN A 34 28.78 -6.31 0.35
CA GLN A 34 28.15 -5.83 -0.88
C GLN A 34 26.73 -5.33 -0.61
N THR A 35 25.94 -6.07 0.17
CA THR A 35 24.57 -5.66 0.51
C THR A 35 24.55 -4.38 1.32
N LEU A 36 25.41 -4.24 2.34
CA LEU A 36 25.53 -3.00 3.12
C LEU A 36 25.94 -1.81 2.25
N ALA A 37 26.89 -2.00 1.34
CA ALA A 37 27.33 -0.95 0.43
C ALA A 37 26.20 -0.48 -0.50
N ALA A 38 25.41 -1.42 -1.05
CA ALA A 38 24.26 -1.10 -1.90
C ALA A 38 23.19 -0.30 -1.15
N ILE A 39 22.79 -0.74 0.05
CA ILE A 39 21.83 0.02 0.90
C ILE A 39 22.36 1.42 1.18
N LYS A 40 23.65 1.54 1.55
CA LYS A 40 24.26 2.82 1.90
C LYS A 40 24.34 3.77 0.71
N SER A 41 24.70 3.25 -0.46
CA SER A 41 24.77 4.02 -1.71
C SER A 41 23.39 4.60 -2.04
N ALA A 42 22.37 3.74 -2.07
CA ALA A 42 21.00 4.15 -2.37
C ALA A 42 20.45 5.18 -1.37
N ALA A 43 20.64 4.94 -0.08
CA ALA A 43 20.14 5.84 0.95
C ALA A 43 20.87 7.19 0.97
N ARG A 44 22.18 7.22 0.64
CA ARG A 44 22.94 8.47 0.47
C ARG A 44 22.41 9.30 -0.68
N TYR A 45 22.18 8.67 -1.84
CA TYR A 45 21.61 9.38 -2.98
C TYR A 45 20.23 9.94 -2.64
N PHE A 46 19.35 9.11 -2.08
CA PHE A 46 17.98 9.53 -1.77
C PHE A 46 17.94 10.68 -0.75
N ARG A 47 18.68 10.54 0.37
CA ARG A 47 18.76 11.58 1.42
C ARG A 47 19.42 12.86 0.92
N GLY A 48 20.49 12.76 0.13
CA GLY A 48 21.26 13.91 -0.32
C GLY A 48 20.69 14.65 -1.52
N THR A 49 19.87 13.99 -2.34
CA THR A 49 19.43 14.52 -3.64
C THR A 49 17.91 14.63 -3.79
N HIS A 50 17.13 13.72 -3.19
CA HIS A 50 15.67 13.67 -3.37
C HIS A 50 14.86 14.15 -2.17
N ALA A 51 15.42 14.03 -0.97
CA ALA A 51 14.77 14.47 0.26
C ALA A 51 14.90 15.98 0.43
N LEU A 52 13.77 16.66 0.60
CA LEU A 52 13.69 18.07 0.95
C LEU A 52 13.37 18.18 2.44
N HIS A 53 14.36 18.52 3.26
CA HIS A 53 14.23 18.53 4.73
C HIS A 53 13.62 17.22 5.28
N GLY A 54 13.97 16.08 4.69
CA GLY A 54 13.43 14.75 5.03
C GLY A 54 12.10 14.39 4.34
N GLY A 55 11.46 15.32 3.63
CA GLY A 55 10.24 15.11 2.85
C GLY A 55 10.50 14.68 1.39
N CYS A 56 9.59 13.87 0.83
CA CYS A 56 9.76 13.21 -0.46
C CYS A 56 8.46 13.27 -1.30
N VAL A 57 8.55 12.95 -2.61
CA VAL A 57 7.40 12.79 -3.52
C VAL A 57 7.36 11.38 -4.11
N TYR A 58 6.50 11.09 -5.10
CA TYR A 58 6.43 9.75 -5.70
C TYR A 58 7.60 9.47 -6.64
N HIS A 59 7.86 10.41 -7.55
CA HIS A 59 8.80 10.24 -8.66
C HIS A 59 9.64 11.48 -8.90
N TYR A 60 10.82 11.26 -9.49
CA TYR A 60 11.81 12.28 -9.79
C TYR A 60 12.42 12.03 -11.17
N SER A 61 12.70 13.10 -11.91
CA SER A 61 13.52 13.03 -13.12
C SER A 61 14.96 12.74 -12.71
N LEU A 62 15.75 12.16 -13.62
CA LEU A 62 17.14 11.81 -13.32
C LEU A 62 18.03 13.02 -12.99
N ASP A 63 17.68 14.20 -13.53
CA ASP A 63 18.33 15.48 -13.25
C ASP A 63 17.71 16.22 -12.04
N THR A 64 16.68 15.63 -11.43
CA THR A 64 15.92 16.14 -10.28
C THR A 64 15.20 17.46 -10.46
N GLN A 65 15.19 18.02 -11.68
CA GLN A 65 14.51 19.27 -11.99
C GLN A 65 12.98 19.12 -11.97
N GLN A 66 12.48 17.90 -12.17
CA GLN A 66 11.06 17.60 -12.16
C GLN A 66 10.74 16.56 -11.09
N ARG A 67 9.60 16.78 -10.45
CA ARG A 67 9.13 16.04 -9.28
C ARG A 67 7.63 15.83 -9.43
N TRP A 68 7.15 14.66 -9.03
CA TRP A 68 5.73 14.33 -9.12
C TRP A 68 5.22 13.67 -7.87
N GLY A 69 4.11 14.21 -7.36
CA GLY A 69 3.16 13.47 -6.54
C GLY A 69 2.00 13.08 -7.42
N GLU A 70 0.79 13.48 -7.04
CA GLU A 70 -0.33 13.55 -7.99
C GLU A 70 -0.21 14.79 -8.87
N GLY A 71 0.35 14.61 -10.07
CA GLY A 71 0.78 15.69 -10.94
C GLY A 71 2.10 16.34 -10.52
N PRO A 72 2.52 17.39 -11.26
CA PRO A 72 3.77 18.09 -10.98
C PRO A 72 3.81 18.66 -9.56
N ALA A 73 4.90 18.41 -8.85
CA ALA A 73 5.15 18.90 -7.51
C ALA A 73 6.07 20.12 -7.55
N GLY A 74 5.66 21.22 -6.91
CA GLY A 74 6.50 22.40 -6.75
C GLY A 74 7.75 22.12 -5.91
N GLU A 75 8.74 23.01 -5.99
CA GLU A 75 10.06 22.84 -5.38
C GLU A 75 10.02 22.55 -3.87
N SER A 76 9.04 23.10 -3.16
CA SER A 76 8.89 22.92 -1.71
C SER A 76 7.79 21.94 -1.30
N LEU A 77 7.10 21.32 -2.26
CA LEU A 77 5.99 20.42 -1.97
C LEU A 77 6.50 19.03 -1.62
N VAL A 78 5.94 18.44 -0.57
CA VAL A 78 6.22 17.06 -0.13
C VAL A 78 4.90 16.29 0.01
N TRP A 79 4.92 15.01 -0.32
CA TRP A 79 3.73 14.14 -0.23
C TRP A 79 3.75 13.32 1.06
N VAL A 80 2.56 13.06 1.58
CA VAL A 80 2.33 12.18 2.73
C VAL A 80 1.90 10.80 2.28
N GLU A 81 1.10 10.75 1.22
CA GLU A 81 0.53 9.52 0.69
C GLU A 81 1.62 8.51 0.29
N PRO A 82 1.52 7.22 0.68
CA PRO A 82 2.49 6.20 0.30
C PRO A 82 2.58 6.04 -1.23
N PRO A 83 3.77 5.77 -1.81
CA PRO A 83 5.01 5.44 -1.15
C PRO A 83 5.98 6.64 -1.01
N SER A 84 5.51 7.79 -0.52
CA SER A 84 6.34 9.00 -0.37
C SER A 84 6.97 9.14 1.04
N THR A 85 6.90 10.32 1.66
CA THR A 85 7.65 10.71 2.87
C THR A 85 7.60 9.67 3.99
N PRO A 86 6.44 9.21 4.48
CA PRO A 86 6.41 8.25 5.59
C PRO A 86 6.92 6.87 5.19
N SER A 87 6.78 6.48 3.92
CA SER A 87 7.26 5.19 3.42
C SER A 87 8.79 5.16 3.33
N VAL A 88 9.39 6.24 2.84
CA VAL A 88 10.86 6.42 2.82
C VAL A 88 11.40 6.40 4.26
N GLY A 89 10.74 7.10 5.18
CA GLY A 89 11.09 7.06 6.61
C GLY A 89 11.06 5.65 7.20
N LEU A 90 10.01 4.87 6.90
CA LEU A 90 9.92 3.47 7.31
C LEU A 90 11.02 2.60 6.70
N ALA A 91 11.39 2.83 5.44
CA ALA A 91 12.50 2.14 4.80
C ALA A 91 13.84 2.45 5.48
N MET A 92 14.07 3.72 5.86
CA MET A 92 15.25 4.12 6.62
C MET A 92 15.28 3.48 8.02
N LEU A 93 14.17 3.45 8.75
CA LEU A 93 14.09 2.75 10.04
C LEU A 93 14.36 1.25 9.90
N ARG A 94 13.87 0.62 8.81
CA ARG A 94 14.16 -0.79 8.52
C ARG A 94 15.65 -1.01 8.25
N ALA A 95 16.29 -0.14 7.46
CA ALA A 95 17.73 -0.17 7.22
C ALA A 95 18.53 0.03 8.51
N PHE A 96 18.10 0.93 9.40
CA PHE A 96 18.72 1.09 10.71
C PHE A 96 18.68 -0.22 11.51
N ARG A 97 17.52 -0.86 11.63
CA ARG A 97 17.39 -2.14 12.36
C ARG A 97 18.24 -3.26 11.77
N ALA A 98 18.34 -3.34 10.44
CA ALA A 98 19.11 -4.39 9.76
C ALA A 98 20.63 -4.19 9.83
N THR A 99 21.09 -2.96 10.04
CA THR A 99 22.52 -2.61 9.89
C THR A 99 23.18 -2.06 11.16
N GLY A 100 22.41 -1.45 12.06
CA GLY A 100 22.90 -0.69 13.22
C GLY A 100 23.52 0.68 12.89
N ASP A 101 23.53 1.10 11.62
CA ASP A 101 24.20 2.33 11.20
C ASP A 101 23.34 3.57 11.45
N LYS A 102 23.82 4.47 12.32
CA LYS A 102 23.14 5.70 12.74
C LYS A 102 22.76 6.63 11.58
N PHE A 103 23.44 6.55 10.44
CA PHE A 103 23.07 7.33 9.26
C PHE A 103 21.60 7.17 8.88
N TYR A 104 21.07 5.95 8.96
CA TYR A 104 19.67 5.68 8.62
C TYR A 104 18.72 6.20 9.70
N LEU A 105 19.13 6.15 10.97
CA LEU A 105 18.38 6.73 12.08
C LEU A 105 18.29 8.26 11.95
N ASP A 106 19.38 8.92 11.57
CA ASP A 106 19.40 10.36 11.36
C ASP A 106 18.55 10.76 10.14
N ALA A 107 18.57 9.98 9.06
CA ALA A 107 17.68 10.17 7.92
C ALA A 107 16.20 10.05 8.32
N ALA A 108 15.87 9.04 9.13
CA ALA A 108 14.52 8.89 9.68
C ALA A 108 14.14 10.05 10.61
N ARG A 109 15.08 10.63 11.37
CA ARG A 109 14.83 11.81 12.21
C ARG A 109 14.48 13.04 11.38
N GLU A 110 15.17 13.26 10.26
CA GLU A 110 14.83 14.33 9.31
C GLU A 110 13.41 14.14 8.75
N THR A 111 13.07 12.93 8.33
CA THR A 111 11.71 12.60 7.86
C THR A 111 10.66 12.80 8.96
N ALA A 112 10.95 12.42 10.21
CA ALA A 112 10.04 12.68 11.33
C ALA A 112 9.85 14.18 11.58
N GLY A 113 10.92 14.97 11.46
CA GLY A 113 10.86 16.43 11.49
C GLY A 113 9.95 17.02 10.40
N ALA A 114 10.04 16.53 9.15
CA ALA A 114 9.12 16.92 8.08
C ALA A 114 7.66 16.63 8.45
N MET A 115 7.38 15.44 8.98
CA MET A 115 6.03 15.03 9.38
C MET A 115 5.49 15.86 10.54
N VAL A 116 6.32 16.24 11.52
CA VAL A 116 5.92 17.17 12.59
C VAL A 116 5.47 18.52 12.00
N ASN A 117 6.22 19.07 11.04
CA ASN A 117 5.86 20.34 10.39
C ASN A 117 4.56 20.25 9.56
N GLY A 118 4.34 19.08 8.93
CA GLY A 118 3.16 18.79 8.12
C GLY A 118 1.92 18.35 8.89
N GLN A 119 1.97 18.20 10.21
CA GLN A 119 0.81 17.78 11.00
C GLN A 119 -0.22 18.92 11.13
N MET A 120 -1.50 18.60 10.90
CA MET A 120 -2.60 19.55 11.06
C MET A 120 -3.11 19.62 12.49
N ALA A 121 -3.83 20.70 12.81
CA ALA A 121 -4.47 20.88 14.11
C ALA A 121 -5.47 19.76 14.46
N THR A 122 -6.05 19.11 13.44
CA THR A 122 -6.96 17.96 13.58
C THR A 122 -6.23 16.63 13.87
N GLY A 123 -4.90 16.67 14.00
CA GLY A 123 -4.05 15.56 14.45
C GLY A 123 -3.49 14.67 13.34
N GLY A 124 -4.13 14.59 12.19
CA GLY A 124 -3.65 13.87 11.02
C GLY A 124 -2.88 14.74 10.03
N TRP A 125 -2.81 14.26 8.78
CA TRP A 125 -2.08 14.90 7.69
C TRP A 125 -2.95 15.08 6.44
N PRO A 126 -2.66 16.12 5.64
CA PRO A 126 -3.22 16.25 4.31
C PRO A 126 -2.45 15.33 3.35
N ARG A 127 -2.89 15.28 2.10
CA ARG A 127 -2.21 14.57 1.01
C ARG A 127 -0.78 15.04 0.75
N ALA A 128 -0.59 16.36 0.75
CA ALA A 128 0.70 17.02 0.53
C ALA A 128 0.73 18.36 1.27
N PHE A 129 1.93 18.89 1.52
CA PHE A 129 2.12 20.21 2.14
C PHE A 129 3.42 20.88 1.70
N ASP A 130 3.42 22.22 1.71
CA ASP A 130 4.63 23.03 1.47
C ASP A 130 5.53 23.01 2.71
N ILE A 131 6.61 22.25 2.68
CA ILE A 131 7.49 22.13 3.85
C ILE A 131 8.20 23.44 4.20
N ALA A 132 8.54 24.26 3.19
CA ALA A 132 9.25 25.51 3.41
C ALA A 132 8.35 26.53 4.09
N GLY A 133 7.10 26.66 3.63
CA GLY A 133 6.08 27.49 4.28
C GLY A 133 5.79 27.04 5.71
N ARG A 134 5.64 25.72 5.93
CA ARG A 134 5.39 25.17 7.28
C ARG A 134 6.54 25.42 8.25
N MET A 135 7.79 25.32 7.80
CA MET A 135 8.96 25.68 8.62
C MET A 135 9.03 27.17 8.96
N ARG A 136 8.41 28.05 8.15
CA ARG A 136 8.24 29.49 8.46
C ARG A 136 7.01 29.79 9.33
N GLY A 137 6.24 28.77 9.71
CA GLY A 137 5.02 28.94 10.51
C GLY A 137 3.81 29.40 9.69
N GLU A 138 3.88 29.37 8.35
CA GLU A 138 2.77 29.72 7.49
C GLU A 138 1.61 28.73 7.68
N PRO A 139 0.35 29.15 7.58
CA PRO A 139 -0.78 28.23 7.58
C PRO A 139 -0.64 27.20 6.45
N PHE A 140 -1.40 26.11 6.51
CA PHE A 140 -1.45 25.19 5.38
C PHE A 140 -2.01 25.94 4.16
N SER A 141 -1.11 26.33 3.25
CA SER A 141 -1.45 26.90 1.95
C SER A 141 -0.69 26.13 0.89
N GLY A 142 -1.37 25.27 0.13
CA GLY A 142 -0.73 24.51 -0.95
C GLY A 142 -1.55 23.33 -1.44
N ALA A 143 -1.85 23.35 -2.75
CA ALA A 143 -2.86 22.59 -3.50
C ALA A 143 -4.31 23.00 -3.15
N ARG A 144 -5.09 23.33 -4.18
CA ARG A 144 -6.54 23.62 -4.13
C ARG A 144 -7.33 22.37 -3.69
N ASP A 145 -7.13 21.92 -2.46
CA ASP A 145 -7.62 20.64 -2.00
C ASP A 145 -8.79 20.80 -1.02
N ARG A 146 -9.65 19.78 -0.97
CA ARG A 146 -10.87 19.71 -0.16
C ARG A 146 -10.58 19.58 1.35
N THR A 147 -9.31 19.64 1.74
CA THR A 147 -8.78 19.31 3.07
C THR A 147 -8.19 20.51 3.80
N GLU A 148 -8.51 21.76 3.43
CA GLU A 148 -8.11 22.92 4.25
C GLU A 148 -8.61 22.73 5.69
N GLY A 149 -7.66 22.43 6.60
CA GLY A 149 -7.92 22.13 8.00
C GLY A 149 -8.47 20.74 8.33
N ARG A 150 -8.52 19.78 7.40
CA ARG A 150 -9.09 18.43 7.62
C ARG A 150 -8.07 17.33 7.41
N SER A 151 -8.07 16.35 8.32
CA SER A 151 -7.26 15.15 8.20
C SER A 151 -7.89 14.13 7.27
N SER A 152 -7.07 13.35 6.59
CA SER A 152 -7.53 12.41 5.57
C SER A 152 -6.91 11.03 5.78
N LEU A 153 -7.76 10.01 5.65
CA LEU A 153 -7.44 8.59 5.60
C LEU A 153 -7.32 8.08 4.16
N ASP A 154 -7.66 8.92 3.19
CA ASP A 154 -7.63 8.62 1.76
C ASP A 154 -6.22 8.19 1.33
N ASP A 155 -6.14 7.20 0.44
CA ASP A 155 -4.90 6.63 -0.09
C ASP A 155 -3.82 6.27 0.97
N GLY A 156 -4.21 6.05 2.23
CA GLY A 156 -3.30 5.70 3.32
C GLY A 156 -2.47 6.87 3.87
N GLN A 157 -2.90 8.11 3.67
CA GLN A 157 -2.21 9.33 4.11
C GLN A 157 -1.89 9.31 5.63
N THR A 158 -2.86 9.65 6.49
CA THR A 158 -2.60 9.78 7.94
C THR A 158 -2.15 8.46 8.57
N GLN A 159 -2.65 7.32 8.10
CA GLN A 159 -2.35 6.02 8.68
C GLN A 159 -0.88 5.61 8.46
N THR A 160 -0.33 5.84 7.27
CA THR A 160 1.08 5.57 7.01
C THR A 160 1.97 6.53 7.79
N ALA A 161 1.54 7.79 7.94
CA ALA A 161 2.20 8.77 8.80
C ALA A 161 2.23 8.31 10.26
N ILE A 162 1.10 7.88 10.82
CA ILE A 162 1.01 7.33 12.20
C ILE A 162 1.96 6.14 12.35
N ARG A 163 1.94 5.20 11.41
CA ARG A 163 2.82 4.02 11.46
C ARG A 163 4.29 4.42 11.49
N PHE A 164 4.68 5.38 10.65
CA PHE A 164 6.04 5.91 10.64
C PHE A 164 6.39 6.61 11.95
N MET A 165 5.54 7.55 12.42
CA MET A 165 5.79 8.36 13.61
C MET A 165 5.91 7.49 14.87
N ALA A 166 5.05 6.48 15.06
CA ALA A 166 5.15 5.57 16.19
C ALA A 166 6.48 4.79 16.18
N ARG A 167 6.88 4.26 15.01
CA ARG A 167 8.16 3.51 14.89
C ARG A 167 9.37 4.42 15.03
N ALA A 168 9.29 5.67 14.56
CA ALA A 168 10.34 6.67 14.73
C ALA A 168 10.50 7.04 16.21
N ASP A 169 9.40 7.32 16.90
CA ASP A 169 9.36 7.61 18.33
C ASP A 169 10.03 6.49 19.15
N GLN A 170 9.67 5.23 18.86
CA GLN A 170 10.33 4.06 19.45
C GLN A 170 11.84 4.02 19.15
N ALA A 171 12.23 4.22 17.89
CA ALA A 171 13.62 4.17 17.48
C ALA A 171 14.47 5.32 18.09
N PHE A 172 13.83 6.43 18.46
CA PHE A 172 14.46 7.54 19.17
C PHE A 172 14.40 7.38 20.69
N GLY A 173 13.93 6.23 21.19
CA GLY A 173 13.82 5.95 22.63
C GLY A 173 12.80 6.85 23.34
N PHE A 174 11.78 7.32 22.61
CA PHE A 174 10.72 8.20 23.12
C PHE A 174 11.22 9.56 23.67
N ALA A 175 12.45 9.95 23.32
CA ALA A 175 13.10 11.13 23.88
C ALA A 175 12.91 12.41 23.03
N ASP A 176 12.56 12.26 21.75
CA ASP A 176 12.33 13.39 20.85
C ASP A 176 10.91 13.93 21.05
N LYS A 177 10.77 14.92 21.93
CA LYS A 177 9.46 15.45 22.36
C LYS A 177 8.56 15.88 21.20
N PRO A 178 9.02 16.64 20.18
CA PRO A 178 8.19 16.96 19.02
C PRO A 178 7.64 15.73 18.29
N VAL A 179 8.46 14.70 18.07
CA VAL A 179 8.04 13.46 17.42
C VAL A 179 7.04 12.70 18.29
N HIS A 180 7.35 12.57 19.58
CA HIS A 180 6.47 11.92 20.55
C HIS A 180 5.09 12.58 20.58
N ASP A 181 5.03 13.89 20.83
CA ASP A 181 3.79 14.65 20.88
C ASP A 181 2.99 14.51 19.58
N ALA A 182 3.65 14.59 18.42
CA ALA A 182 2.98 14.46 17.12
C ALA A 182 2.38 13.07 16.93
N SER A 183 3.12 12.02 17.28
CA SER A 183 2.64 10.63 17.24
C SER A 183 1.42 10.43 18.14
N ARG A 184 1.50 10.90 19.40
CA ARG A 184 0.40 10.82 20.36
C ARG A 184 -0.84 11.58 19.91
N ARG A 185 -0.69 12.80 19.39
CA ARG A 185 -1.81 13.60 18.86
C ARG A 185 -2.50 12.91 17.70
N ALA A 186 -1.74 12.33 16.77
CA ALA A 186 -2.31 11.65 15.61
C ALA A 186 -3.08 10.40 16.00
N LEU A 187 -2.56 9.62 16.95
CA LEU A 187 -3.23 8.44 17.48
C LEU A 187 -4.52 8.81 18.22
N ALA A 188 -4.49 9.83 19.08
CA ALA A 188 -5.69 10.32 19.75
C ALA A 188 -6.76 10.78 18.75
N ALA A 189 -6.36 11.50 17.69
CA ALA A 189 -7.27 11.93 16.64
C ALA A 189 -7.84 10.76 15.82
N LEU A 190 -7.04 9.73 15.53
CA LEU A 190 -7.55 8.53 14.86
C LEU A 190 -8.60 7.82 15.71
N LEU A 191 -8.35 7.66 17.02
CA LEU A 191 -9.30 7.01 17.93
C LEU A 191 -10.65 7.74 18.00
N THR A 192 -10.64 9.08 18.00
CA THR A 192 -11.89 9.88 17.99
C THR A 192 -12.57 9.91 16.62
N ALA A 193 -11.85 9.59 15.54
CA ALA A 193 -12.42 9.42 14.20
C ALA A 193 -13.06 8.03 13.98
N GLN A 194 -12.99 7.11 14.95
CA GLN A 194 -13.59 5.78 14.84
C GLN A 194 -15.06 5.77 15.29
N PHE A 195 -15.96 5.39 14.37
CA PHE A 195 -17.39 5.31 14.66
C PHE A 195 -17.73 4.22 15.69
N PRO A 196 -18.92 4.29 16.34
CA PRO A 196 -19.40 3.24 17.26
C PRO A 196 -19.42 1.82 16.67
N ASN A 197 -19.67 1.67 15.37
CA ASN A 197 -19.63 0.37 14.70
C ASN A 197 -18.21 -0.10 14.35
N GLY A 198 -17.19 0.75 14.50
CA GLY A 198 -15.79 0.46 14.21
C GLY A 198 -15.24 1.00 12.88
N ALA A 199 -16.10 1.54 12.03
CA ALA A 199 -15.72 2.16 10.77
C ALA A 199 -14.92 3.45 10.96
N PHE A 200 -14.37 3.96 9.85
CA PHE A 200 -13.76 5.29 9.76
C PHE A 200 -14.34 6.09 8.59
N PRO A 201 -14.35 7.44 8.68
CA PRO A 201 -14.60 8.31 7.54
C PRO A 201 -13.38 8.36 6.61
N GLN A 202 -13.54 8.83 5.37
CA GLN A 202 -12.39 9.11 4.50
C GLN A 202 -11.65 10.37 4.96
N VAL A 203 -12.38 11.40 5.41
CA VAL A 203 -11.85 12.70 5.86
C VAL A 203 -12.53 13.10 7.16
N TRP A 204 -11.82 13.76 8.08
CA TRP A 204 -12.41 14.25 9.33
C TRP A 204 -11.84 15.60 9.76
N SER A 205 -12.66 16.38 10.46
CA SER A 205 -12.27 17.64 11.10
C SER A 205 -12.31 17.60 12.63
N GLY A 206 -12.73 16.48 13.21
CA GLY A 206 -12.88 16.29 14.65
C GLY A 206 -13.45 14.91 14.96
N PRO A 207 -13.86 14.66 16.22
CA PRO A 207 -14.53 13.43 16.60
C PRO A 207 -15.77 13.18 15.73
N VAL A 208 -16.01 11.91 15.39
CA VAL A 208 -17.21 11.53 14.63
C VAL A 208 -18.46 11.53 15.51
N GLU A 209 -19.60 11.87 14.93
CA GLU A 209 -20.89 11.75 15.59
C GLU A 209 -21.31 10.27 15.70
N PRO A 210 -21.98 9.86 16.79
CA PRO A 210 -22.44 8.50 16.95
C PRO A 210 -23.60 8.19 15.99
N HIS A 211 -23.53 7.02 15.38
CA HIS A 211 -24.55 6.50 14.47
C HIS A 211 -24.92 5.05 14.84
N PRO A 212 -26.07 4.53 14.38
CA PRO A 212 -26.53 3.18 14.72
C PRO A 212 -25.54 2.08 14.31
N VAL A 213 -25.40 1.07 15.16
CA VAL A 213 -24.65 -0.16 14.85
C VAL A 213 -25.63 -1.18 14.28
N VAL A 214 -25.69 -1.29 12.96
CA VAL A 214 -26.61 -2.18 12.23
C VAL A 214 -25.85 -3.00 11.18
N PRO A 215 -26.30 -4.22 10.82
CA PRO A 215 -25.64 -5.00 9.77
C PRO A 215 -25.85 -4.39 8.39
N ALA A 216 -24.89 -4.64 7.49
CA ALA A 216 -25.02 -4.26 6.09
C ALA A 216 -26.20 -4.94 5.41
N GLY A 217 -26.74 -4.25 4.41
CA GLY A 217 -27.76 -4.85 3.56
C GLY A 217 -28.06 -4.01 2.33
N TYR A 218 -28.91 -4.57 1.49
CA TYR A 218 -29.29 -3.94 0.23
C TYR A 218 -30.14 -2.68 0.47
N PRO A 219 -29.94 -1.63 -0.33
CA PRO A 219 -30.90 -0.54 -0.44
C PRO A 219 -32.31 -1.07 -0.77
N ASP A 220 -33.30 -0.44 -0.17
CA ASP A 220 -34.74 -0.59 -0.41
C ASP A 220 -35.30 0.55 -1.29
N TYR A 221 -34.42 1.42 -1.80
CA TYR A 221 -34.69 2.52 -2.72
C TYR A 221 -34.01 2.32 -4.09
N ASP A 222 -34.34 3.15 -5.10
CA ASP A 222 -33.63 3.12 -6.38
C ASP A 222 -32.25 3.79 -6.25
N TRP A 223 -31.27 3.00 -5.83
CA TRP A 223 -29.91 3.46 -5.64
C TRP A 223 -29.28 4.06 -6.89
N ARG A 224 -29.81 3.85 -8.10
CA ARG A 224 -29.24 4.44 -9.33
C ARG A 224 -29.46 5.94 -9.41
N THR A 225 -30.60 6.41 -8.90
CA THR A 225 -31.08 7.78 -9.07
C THR A 225 -31.20 8.53 -7.74
N GLU A 226 -31.42 7.81 -6.64
CA GLU A 226 -31.70 8.38 -5.32
C GLU A 226 -30.48 8.44 -4.39
N HIS A 227 -30.59 9.28 -3.35
CA HIS A 227 -29.66 9.36 -2.21
C HIS A 227 -28.17 9.54 -2.54
N ARG A 228 -27.85 10.24 -3.64
CA ARG A 228 -26.49 10.71 -3.91
C ARG A 228 -26.13 11.80 -2.91
N VAL A 229 -25.09 11.58 -2.14
CA VAL A 229 -24.51 12.57 -1.23
C VAL A 229 -23.22 13.11 -1.82
N LYS A 230 -23.00 14.43 -1.70
CA LYS A 230 -21.74 15.03 -2.15
C LYS A 230 -20.62 14.70 -1.17
N GLU A 231 -20.92 14.78 0.13
CA GLU A 231 -20.01 14.56 1.25
C GLU A 231 -19.85 13.06 1.60
N TYR A 232 -19.69 12.19 0.60
CA TYR A 232 -19.49 10.76 0.83
C TYR A 232 -18.26 10.45 1.69
N TRP A 233 -17.30 11.38 1.76
CA TRP A 233 -16.07 11.25 2.55
C TRP A 233 -16.30 11.27 4.06
N ASP A 234 -17.49 11.67 4.53
CA ASP A 234 -17.86 11.61 5.96
C ASP A 234 -18.41 10.21 6.34
N LEU A 235 -18.68 9.34 5.36
CA LEU A 235 -19.34 8.05 5.55
C LEU A 235 -18.36 6.91 5.84
N TYR A 236 -18.90 5.73 6.19
CA TYR A 236 -18.09 4.53 6.44
C TYR A 236 -17.34 4.12 5.16
N THR A 237 -16.01 4.21 5.19
CA THR A 237 -15.17 4.11 4.00
C THR A 237 -14.24 2.91 4.05
N LEU A 238 -14.30 2.07 3.01
CA LEU A 238 -13.34 1.00 2.75
C LEU A 238 -12.42 1.35 1.56
N ASN A 239 -12.91 2.20 0.65
CA ASN A 239 -12.21 2.69 -0.54
C ASN A 239 -10.75 3.06 -0.26
N ASP A 240 -9.88 2.81 -1.24
CA ASP A 240 -8.43 3.08 -1.18
C ASP A 240 -7.76 2.46 0.06
N ASN A 241 -8.26 1.27 0.45
CA ASN A 241 -7.79 0.47 1.57
C ASN A 241 -7.77 1.19 2.92
N VAL A 242 -8.71 2.12 3.16
CA VAL A 242 -8.79 2.88 4.43
C VAL A 242 -8.72 1.97 5.64
N CYS A 243 -9.47 0.86 5.60
CA CYS A 243 -9.50 -0.13 6.69
C CYS A 243 -8.16 -0.85 6.87
N GLY A 244 -7.51 -1.32 5.80
CA GLY A 244 -6.23 -2.03 5.92
C GLY A 244 -5.12 -1.11 6.42
N TYR A 245 -5.08 0.14 5.96
CA TYR A 245 -4.13 1.12 6.47
C TYR A 245 -4.39 1.48 7.94
N ALA A 246 -5.66 1.66 8.34
CA ALA A 246 -6.01 1.92 9.73
C ALA A 246 -5.62 0.76 10.64
N ALA A 247 -5.87 -0.48 10.20
CA ALA A 247 -5.46 -1.69 10.93
C ALA A 247 -3.93 -1.75 11.11
N GLN A 248 -3.15 -1.41 10.08
CA GLN A 248 -1.68 -1.37 10.17
C GLN A 248 -1.18 -0.29 11.13
N ALA A 249 -1.82 0.88 11.16
CA ALA A 249 -1.48 1.96 12.07
C ALA A 249 -1.77 1.57 13.53
N LEU A 250 -2.96 1.03 13.81
CA LEU A 250 -3.37 0.57 15.14
C LEU A 250 -2.50 -0.59 15.64
N ALA A 251 -2.21 -1.57 14.78
CA ALA A 251 -1.31 -2.66 15.12
C ALA A 251 0.11 -2.17 15.45
N ALA A 252 0.65 -1.22 14.68
CA ALA A 252 1.95 -0.64 14.97
C ALA A 252 1.95 0.18 16.27
N ALA A 253 0.86 0.90 16.56
CA ALA A 253 0.71 1.64 17.82
C ALA A 253 0.63 0.71 19.02
N HIS A 254 -0.13 -0.39 18.92
CA HIS A 254 -0.20 -1.42 19.94
C HIS A 254 1.19 -2.04 20.21
N GLU A 255 1.93 -2.41 19.16
CA GLU A 255 3.29 -2.96 19.29
C GLU A 255 4.28 -1.98 19.92
N VAL A 256 4.18 -0.69 19.60
CA VAL A 256 5.13 0.34 20.07
C VAL A 256 4.84 0.79 21.50
N TYR A 257 3.57 1.07 21.81
CA TYR A 257 3.17 1.73 23.05
C TYR A 257 2.56 0.76 24.08
N GLY A 258 2.07 -0.41 23.67
CA GLY A 258 1.50 -1.42 24.56
C GLY A 258 0.18 -1.03 25.23
N GLU A 259 -0.46 0.07 24.80
CA GLU A 259 -1.72 0.54 25.37
C GLU A 259 -2.91 -0.27 24.83
N PRO A 260 -3.90 -0.62 25.69
CA PRO A 260 -5.01 -1.49 25.31
C PRO A 260 -5.98 -0.84 24.30
N ASP A 261 -6.07 0.50 24.30
CA ASP A 261 -7.01 1.24 23.44
C ASP A 261 -6.74 0.98 21.95
N TYR A 262 -5.48 0.75 21.56
CA TYR A 262 -5.12 0.50 20.16
C TYR A 262 -5.57 -0.89 19.68
N GLU A 263 -5.42 -1.91 20.52
CA GLU A 263 -5.95 -3.24 20.21
C GLU A 263 -7.48 -3.24 20.24
N ALA A 264 -8.09 -2.53 21.21
CA ALA A 264 -9.55 -2.38 21.28
C ALA A 264 -10.11 -1.72 20.01
N ALA A 265 -9.48 -0.64 19.53
CA ALA A 265 -9.85 0.01 18.28
C ALA A 265 -9.63 -0.92 17.06
N LEU A 266 -8.56 -1.71 17.05
CA LEU A 266 -8.31 -2.69 15.99
C LEU A 266 -9.38 -3.78 15.96
N ARG A 267 -9.78 -4.29 17.13
CA ARG A 267 -10.86 -5.27 17.26
C ARG A 267 -12.20 -4.70 16.79
N LYS A 268 -12.50 -3.46 17.17
CA LYS A 268 -13.70 -2.73 16.75
C LYS A 268 -13.74 -2.56 15.22
N LEU A 269 -12.60 -2.26 14.58
CA LEU A 269 -12.49 -2.23 13.12
C LEU A 269 -12.76 -3.61 12.49
N GLY A 270 -12.28 -4.69 13.10
CA GLY A 270 -12.60 -6.05 12.64
C GLY A 270 -14.09 -6.38 12.78
N ASP A 271 -14.72 -5.93 13.87
CA ASP A 271 -16.16 -6.10 14.11
C ASP A 271 -16.98 -5.32 13.07
N PHE A 272 -16.53 -4.12 12.69
CA PHE A 272 -17.09 -3.39 11.55
C PHE A 272 -17.01 -4.21 10.25
N LEU A 273 -15.87 -4.80 9.92
CA LEU A 273 -15.72 -5.56 8.68
C LEU A 273 -16.64 -6.79 8.66
N ILE A 274 -16.83 -7.47 9.79
CA ILE A 274 -17.81 -8.55 9.91
C ILE A 274 -19.23 -8.00 9.69
N LEU A 275 -19.57 -6.87 10.33
CA LEU A 275 -20.87 -6.21 10.21
C LEU A 275 -21.15 -5.68 8.80
N ALA A 276 -20.11 -5.27 8.09
CA ALA A 276 -20.16 -4.68 6.75
C ALA A 276 -20.27 -5.72 5.63
N GLN A 277 -20.03 -7.01 5.91
CA GLN A 277 -20.15 -8.05 4.91
C GLN A 277 -21.60 -8.11 4.41
N MET A 278 -21.76 -7.98 3.10
CA MET A 278 -23.08 -7.98 2.48
C MET A 278 -23.75 -9.35 2.63
N PRO A 279 -25.09 -9.40 2.79
CA PRO A 279 -25.83 -10.64 2.94
C PRO A 279 -25.70 -11.53 1.70
N ALA A 280 -25.99 -12.82 1.85
CA ALA A 280 -26.06 -13.74 0.73
C ALA A 280 -27.08 -13.23 -0.33
N PRO A 281 -26.82 -13.48 -1.63
CA PRO A 281 -25.72 -14.30 -2.17
C PRO A 281 -24.39 -13.54 -2.36
N GLN A 282 -24.34 -12.22 -2.16
CA GLN A 282 -23.14 -11.43 -2.47
C GLN A 282 -22.31 -11.12 -1.22
N ARG A 283 -21.56 -12.12 -0.73
CA ARG A 283 -20.77 -12.07 0.52
C ARG A 283 -19.48 -11.23 0.42
N GLY A 284 -19.51 -10.11 -0.29
CA GLY A 284 -18.41 -9.15 -0.41
C GLY A 284 -18.67 -7.84 0.35
N TRP A 285 -17.88 -6.82 0.02
CA TRP A 285 -17.99 -5.47 0.59
C TRP A 285 -18.12 -4.40 -0.50
N ALA A 286 -18.72 -3.26 -0.17
CA ALA A 286 -18.76 -2.06 -1.00
C ALA A 286 -17.64 -1.09 -0.63
N GLN A 287 -17.37 -0.12 -1.51
CA GLN A 287 -16.40 0.93 -1.25
C GLN A 287 -16.81 1.87 -0.10
N GLN A 288 -18.09 2.22 -0.03
CA GLN A 288 -18.64 3.12 0.98
C GLN A 288 -20.04 2.68 1.41
N TYR A 289 -20.38 2.93 2.68
CA TYR A 289 -21.69 2.68 3.25
C TYR A 289 -22.20 3.91 3.98
N ASN A 290 -23.51 4.20 3.89
CA ASN A 290 -24.13 5.20 4.75
C ASN A 290 -24.24 4.73 6.21
N TYR A 291 -24.75 5.62 7.07
CA TYR A 291 -24.95 5.35 8.50
C TYR A 291 -26.02 4.29 8.81
N GLN A 292 -26.75 3.79 7.80
CA GLN A 292 -27.67 2.64 7.89
C GLN A 292 -27.06 1.38 7.26
N MET A 293 -25.75 1.39 6.98
CA MET A 293 -24.99 0.29 6.40
C MET A 293 -25.55 -0.18 5.05
N ARG A 294 -25.99 0.76 4.22
CA ARG A 294 -26.34 0.54 2.81
C ARG A 294 -25.20 1.03 1.92
N PRO A 295 -24.78 0.26 0.91
CA PRO A 295 -23.85 0.76 -0.11
C PRO A 295 -24.36 2.08 -0.72
N VAL A 296 -23.45 3.03 -0.93
CA VAL A 296 -23.77 4.36 -1.48
C VAL A 296 -22.84 4.77 -2.61
N TRP A 297 -23.21 5.83 -3.32
CA TRP A 297 -22.33 6.46 -4.30
C TRP A 297 -21.18 7.18 -3.59
N ALA A 298 -20.01 7.15 -4.20
CA ALA A 298 -18.95 8.12 -3.96
C ALA A 298 -18.86 9.11 -5.11
N ARG A 299 -17.79 9.04 -5.91
CA ARG A 299 -17.67 9.88 -7.11
C ARG A 299 -18.73 9.49 -8.14
N ALA A 300 -18.93 10.34 -9.14
CA ALA A 300 -19.94 10.12 -10.20
C ALA A 300 -19.77 8.80 -10.98
N PHE A 301 -18.60 8.17 -10.87
CA PHE A 301 -18.24 6.90 -11.51
C PHE A 301 -18.06 5.73 -10.51
N GLU A 302 -18.47 5.91 -9.26
CA GLU A 302 -18.34 4.93 -8.17
C GLU A 302 -19.74 4.64 -7.58
N PRO A 303 -20.47 3.69 -8.16
CA PRO A 303 -21.84 3.40 -7.78
C PRO A 303 -21.92 2.50 -6.54
N PRO A 304 -23.08 2.48 -5.85
CA PRO A 304 -23.45 1.44 -4.90
C PRO A 304 -23.33 0.06 -5.56
N ALA A 305 -22.32 -0.71 -5.15
CA ALA A 305 -22.02 -2.01 -5.71
C ALA A 305 -21.16 -2.82 -4.74
N ILE A 306 -21.08 -4.12 -4.95
CA ILE A 306 -20.01 -4.91 -4.36
C ILE A 306 -18.73 -4.55 -5.11
N ALA A 307 -17.70 -4.17 -4.37
CA ALA A 307 -16.42 -3.75 -4.91
C ALA A 307 -15.38 -4.84 -4.66
N SER A 308 -14.85 -5.40 -5.75
CA SER A 308 -14.05 -6.63 -5.69
C SER A 308 -12.65 -6.41 -5.12
N ASP A 309 -12.10 -5.19 -5.23
CA ASP A 309 -10.80 -4.89 -4.64
C ASP A 309 -10.93 -4.70 -3.14
N GLU A 310 -11.90 -3.89 -2.70
CA GLU A 310 -12.19 -3.67 -1.28
C GLU A 310 -12.61 -4.97 -0.59
N THR A 311 -13.24 -5.90 -1.31
CA THR A 311 -13.50 -7.25 -0.79
C THR A 311 -12.20 -8.02 -0.54
N GLN A 312 -11.23 -7.96 -1.46
CA GLN A 312 -9.91 -8.59 -1.28
C GLN A 312 -9.12 -7.91 -0.15
N GLU A 313 -9.20 -6.58 -0.04
CA GLU A 313 -8.56 -5.80 1.03
C GLU A 313 -9.18 -6.03 2.40
N ALA A 314 -10.51 -6.19 2.48
CA ALA A 314 -11.20 -6.57 3.71
C ALA A 314 -10.73 -7.95 4.21
N ILE A 315 -10.57 -8.92 3.30
CA ILE A 315 -9.99 -10.23 3.62
C ILE A 315 -8.56 -10.08 4.18
N GLU A 316 -7.70 -9.30 3.51
CA GLU A 316 -6.33 -9.06 3.99
C GLU A 316 -6.30 -8.37 5.36
N THR A 317 -7.23 -7.43 5.59
CA THR A 317 -7.36 -6.70 6.84
C THR A 317 -7.83 -7.62 7.97
N LEU A 318 -8.82 -8.47 7.73
CA LEU A 318 -9.28 -9.46 8.69
C LEU A 318 -8.18 -10.47 9.07
N LEU A 319 -7.38 -10.92 8.10
CA LEU A 319 -6.20 -11.77 8.35
C LEU A 319 -5.14 -11.06 9.20
N LEU A 320 -4.91 -9.76 8.99
CA LEU A 320 -4.03 -8.95 9.82
C LEU A 320 -4.57 -8.84 11.25
N ILE A 321 -5.85 -8.53 11.40
CA ILE A 321 -6.49 -8.39 12.72
C ILE A 321 -6.42 -9.71 13.47
N HIS A 322 -6.77 -10.83 12.84
CA HIS A 322 -6.60 -12.16 13.43
C HIS A 322 -5.17 -12.40 13.91
N ARG A 323 -4.16 -12.09 13.09
CA ARG A 323 -2.75 -12.27 13.47
C ARG A 323 -2.35 -11.47 14.72
N VAL A 324 -2.85 -10.25 14.85
CA VAL A 324 -2.53 -9.38 15.99
C VAL A 324 -3.30 -9.79 17.24
N THR A 325 -4.55 -10.22 17.08
CA THR A 325 -5.50 -10.43 18.19
C THR A 325 -5.63 -11.88 18.65
N GLY A 326 -5.23 -12.84 17.81
CA GLY A 326 -5.44 -14.27 18.00
C GLY A 326 -6.91 -14.72 17.91
N ASP A 327 -7.83 -13.86 17.47
CA ASP A 327 -9.26 -14.14 17.51
C ASP A 327 -9.76 -14.71 16.16
N ASP A 328 -10.23 -15.95 16.19
CA ASP A 328 -10.69 -16.70 15.01
C ASP A 328 -11.99 -16.14 14.41
N LYS A 329 -12.75 -15.32 15.16
CA LYS A 329 -13.98 -14.72 14.63
C LYS A 329 -13.72 -13.87 13.38
N TYR A 330 -12.51 -13.32 13.24
CA TYR A 330 -12.10 -12.54 12.08
C TYR A 330 -11.80 -13.41 10.85
N LEU A 331 -11.58 -14.72 11.00
CA LEU A 331 -11.44 -15.65 9.87
C LEU A 331 -12.79 -16.09 9.32
N ALA A 332 -13.82 -16.15 10.17
CA ALA A 332 -15.16 -16.67 9.82
C ALA A 332 -15.82 -16.09 8.54
N PRO A 333 -15.76 -14.77 8.23
CA PRO A 333 -16.39 -14.23 7.02
C PRO A 333 -15.61 -14.52 5.73
N ILE A 334 -14.34 -14.94 5.80
CA ILE A 334 -13.44 -15.01 4.64
C ILE A 334 -13.84 -16.07 3.61
N PRO A 335 -14.17 -17.33 3.98
CA PRO A 335 -14.49 -18.36 2.99
C PRO A 335 -15.65 -17.96 2.06
N ALA A 336 -16.73 -17.45 2.64
CA ALA A 336 -17.91 -17.04 1.86
C ALA A 336 -17.61 -15.88 0.90
N ALA A 337 -16.70 -14.97 1.28
CA ALA A 337 -16.26 -13.88 0.41
C ALA A 337 -15.37 -14.38 -0.74
N LEU A 338 -14.45 -15.30 -0.47
CA LEU A 338 -13.60 -15.91 -1.48
C LEU A 338 -14.43 -16.69 -2.50
N ASP A 339 -15.39 -17.50 -2.05
CA ASP A 339 -16.26 -18.29 -2.93
C ASP A 339 -17.15 -17.38 -3.79
N TYR A 340 -17.65 -16.29 -3.20
CA TYR A 340 -18.37 -15.26 -3.95
C TYR A 340 -17.51 -14.62 -5.06
N LEU A 341 -16.30 -14.16 -4.73
CA LEU A 341 -15.40 -13.56 -5.74
C LEU A 341 -14.98 -14.58 -6.80
N GLU A 342 -14.72 -15.83 -6.43
CA GLU A 342 -14.37 -16.91 -7.37
C GLU A 342 -15.50 -17.15 -8.37
N SER A 343 -16.76 -17.18 -7.92
CA SER A 343 -17.93 -17.26 -8.80
C SER A 343 -18.13 -16.03 -9.70
N SER A 344 -17.44 -14.94 -9.40
CA SER A 344 -17.56 -13.65 -10.09
C SER A 344 -16.41 -13.37 -11.06
N VAL A 345 -15.38 -14.23 -11.12
CA VAL A 345 -14.21 -14.08 -12.00
C VAL A 345 -14.65 -13.96 -13.47
N LEU A 346 -14.10 -12.96 -14.16
CA LEU A 346 -14.34 -12.72 -15.58
C LEU A 346 -13.61 -13.77 -16.44
N PRO A 347 -13.99 -13.96 -17.72
CA PRO A 347 -13.35 -14.95 -18.60
C PRO A 347 -11.83 -14.79 -18.77
N ASP A 348 -11.29 -13.60 -18.52
CA ASP A 348 -9.86 -13.29 -18.60
C ASP A 348 -9.11 -13.48 -17.27
N GLY A 349 -9.76 -14.05 -16.25
CA GLY A 349 -9.19 -14.30 -14.93
C GLY A 349 -9.16 -13.10 -13.97
N ARG A 350 -9.60 -11.92 -14.43
CA ARG A 350 -9.72 -10.71 -13.59
C ARG A 350 -11.06 -10.64 -12.89
N LEU A 351 -11.22 -9.65 -12.02
CA LEU A 351 -12.52 -9.29 -11.44
C LEU A 351 -12.96 -7.94 -12.00
N SER A 352 -14.27 -7.76 -12.22
CA SER A 352 -14.83 -6.41 -12.42
C SER A 352 -14.66 -5.62 -11.14
N ARG A 353 -14.31 -4.34 -11.24
CA ARG A 353 -14.19 -3.46 -10.06
C ARG A 353 -15.51 -3.43 -9.28
N TYR A 354 -16.64 -3.38 -9.99
CA TYR A 354 -17.98 -3.36 -9.40
C TYR A 354 -18.84 -4.51 -9.91
N TYR A 355 -19.64 -5.09 -9.02
CA TYR A 355 -20.72 -6.00 -9.32
C TYR A 355 -22.04 -5.41 -8.81
N GLU A 356 -23.03 -5.37 -9.70
CA GLU A 356 -24.34 -4.82 -9.42
C GLU A 356 -25.00 -5.54 -8.24
N LEU A 357 -25.62 -4.77 -7.35
CA LEU A 357 -26.36 -5.28 -6.22
C LEU A 357 -27.50 -6.21 -6.67
N ARG A 358 -27.62 -7.36 -6.01
CA ARG A 358 -28.57 -8.47 -6.22
C ARG A 358 -28.33 -9.30 -7.48
N THR A 359 -28.10 -8.68 -8.63
CA THR A 359 -27.97 -9.41 -9.91
C THR A 359 -26.59 -10.01 -10.13
N ASN A 360 -25.58 -9.51 -9.43
CA ASN A 360 -24.17 -9.86 -9.57
C ASN A 360 -23.58 -9.65 -10.98
N ARG A 361 -24.19 -8.80 -11.80
CA ARG A 361 -23.66 -8.48 -13.13
C ARG A 361 -22.45 -7.55 -12.98
N PRO A 362 -21.35 -7.76 -13.74
CA PRO A 362 -20.28 -6.78 -13.85
C PRO A 362 -20.85 -5.40 -14.21
N LEU A 363 -20.55 -4.39 -13.40
CA LEU A 363 -21.08 -3.05 -13.52
C LEU A 363 -19.95 -2.07 -13.82
N TYR A 364 -20.17 -1.22 -14.81
CA TYR A 364 -19.18 -0.24 -15.25
C TYR A 364 -19.82 1.12 -15.49
N MET A 365 -18.99 2.08 -15.92
CA MET A 365 -19.44 3.36 -16.44
C MET A 365 -18.98 3.57 -17.87
N GLN A 366 -19.81 4.23 -18.67
CA GLN A 366 -19.39 4.95 -19.86
C GLN A 366 -19.25 6.43 -19.52
N ARG A 367 -18.40 7.13 -20.27
CA ARG A 367 -18.18 8.57 -20.10
C ARG A 367 -18.39 9.28 -21.43
N ASN A 368 -19.27 10.29 -21.43
CA ASN A 368 -19.42 11.24 -22.51
C ASN A 368 -19.12 12.65 -21.98
N GLY A 369 -17.97 13.22 -22.36
CA GLY A 369 -17.49 14.48 -21.79
C GLY A 369 -17.29 14.39 -20.27
N ARG A 370 -18.14 15.09 -19.49
CA ARG A 370 -18.14 15.06 -18.02
C ARG A 370 -19.21 14.14 -17.42
N GLN A 371 -20.10 13.59 -18.25
CA GLN A 371 -21.20 12.77 -17.79
C GLN A 371 -20.78 11.30 -17.73
N TYR A 372 -21.12 10.64 -16.62
CA TYR A 372 -20.99 9.20 -16.46
C TYR A 372 -22.37 8.53 -16.47
N THR A 373 -22.48 7.39 -17.14
CA THR A 373 -23.69 6.58 -17.20
C THR A 373 -23.36 5.12 -16.92
N LEU A 374 -24.20 4.46 -16.12
CA LEU A 374 -24.07 3.04 -15.81
C LEU A 374 -24.17 2.21 -17.10
N THR A 375 -23.35 1.17 -17.20
CA THR A 375 -23.38 0.21 -18.30
C THR A 375 -22.94 -1.17 -17.82
N TYR A 376 -23.32 -2.20 -18.57
CA TYR A 376 -22.78 -3.56 -18.42
C TYR A 376 -21.81 -3.91 -19.55
N ASN A 377 -21.60 -2.98 -20.50
CA ASN A 377 -20.70 -3.13 -21.63
C ASN A 377 -19.33 -2.51 -21.30
N ASP A 378 -18.27 -3.27 -21.52
CA ASP A 378 -16.88 -2.93 -21.23
C ASP A 378 -16.06 -2.54 -22.47
N ASP A 379 -16.68 -2.31 -23.62
CA ASP A 379 -15.99 -1.94 -24.88
C ASP A 379 -15.46 -0.51 -24.85
N ARG A 380 -16.03 0.37 -24.01
CA ARG A 380 -15.73 1.82 -23.98
C ARG A 380 -15.58 2.35 -22.56
N LEU A 381 -14.71 1.71 -21.79
CA LEU A 381 -14.46 2.08 -20.40
C LEU A 381 -13.56 3.33 -20.29
N PRO A 382 -13.86 4.25 -19.35
CA PRO A 382 -13.02 5.43 -19.12
C PRO A 382 -11.59 5.06 -18.73
N SER A 383 -10.63 5.56 -19.51
CA SER A 383 -9.20 5.21 -19.45
C SER A 383 -8.41 5.83 -18.29
N HIS A 384 -9.07 6.49 -17.34
CA HIS A 384 -8.43 7.04 -16.14
C HIS A 384 -8.72 6.23 -14.87
N TYR A 385 -9.58 5.21 -14.97
CA TYR A 385 -9.98 4.36 -13.84
C TYR A 385 -9.72 2.88 -14.13
N ALA A 386 -9.51 2.07 -13.09
CA ALA A 386 -9.26 0.64 -13.21
C ALA A 386 -10.57 -0.13 -13.02
N TRP A 387 -11.22 -0.49 -14.13
CA TRP A 387 -12.53 -1.15 -14.14
C TRP A 387 -12.48 -2.67 -14.03
N LYS A 388 -11.31 -3.25 -14.28
CA LYS A 388 -11.03 -4.67 -14.11
C LYS A 388 -9.73 -4.80 -13.34
N ILE A 389 -9.76 -5.51 -12.23
CA ILE A 389 -8.64 -5.62 -11.30
C ILE A 389 -8.04 -7.04 -11.33
N PRO A 390 -6.75 -7.19 -11.00
CA PRO A 390 -6.16 -8.51 -10.80
C PRO A 390 -6.87 -9.31 -9.69
N SER A 391 -6.97 -10.62 -9.89
CA SER A 391 -7.45 -11.55 -8.87
C SER A 391 -6.28 -12.01 -7.99
N ARG A 392 -6.41 -11.84 -6.66
CA ARG A 392 -5.46 -12.32 -5.64
C ARG A 392 -6.00 -13.54 -4.89
N LEU A 393 -7.12 -14.13 -5.34
CA LEU A 393 -7.89 -15.13 -4.60
C LEU A 393 -7.09 -16.35 -4.20
N GLU A 394 -6.23 -16.88 -5.08
CA GLU A 394 -5.38 -18.04 -4.75
C GLU A 394 -4.45 -17.74 -3.57
N SER A 395 -3.82 -16.56 -3.57
CA SER A 395 -2.94 -16.12 -2.49
C SER A 395 -3.72 -15.91 -1.19
N LEU A 396 -4.91 -15.30 -1.27
CA LEU A 396 -5.76 -15.07 -0.12
C LEU A 396 -6.28 -16.37 0.49
N ARG A 397 -6.68 -17.35 -0.33
CA ARG A 397 -7.12 -18.67 0.12
C ARG A 397 -6.00 -19.39 0.88
N LYS A 398 -4.78 -19.40 0.33
CA LYS A 398 -3.60 -19.95 1.01
C LYS A 398 -3.28 -19.23 2.33
N LYS A 399 -3.41 -17.90 2.38
CA LYS A 399 -3.21 -17.13 3.63
C LYS A 399 -4.26 -17.50 4.68
N HIS A 400 -5.51 -17.66 4.27
CA HIS A 400 -6.61 -18.06 5.16
C HIS A 400 -6.42 -19.49 5.69
N GLU A 401 -6.13 -20.46 4.82
CA GLU A 401 -5.90 -21.86 5.21
C GLU A 401 -4.79 -22.00 6.26
N ARG A 402 -3.70 -21.24 6.09
CA ARG A 402 -2.62 -21.20 7.07
C ARG A 402 -3.05 -20.59 8.40
N ALA A 403 -3.70 -19.43 8.35
CA ALA A 403 -4.20 -18.78 9.55
C ALA A 403 -5.16 -19.69 10.34
N ALA A 404 -6.10 -20.34 9.64
CA ALA A 404 -7.05 -21.28 10.23
C ALA A 404 -6.39 -22.55 10.80
N SER A 405 -5.23 -22.95 10.27
CA SER A 405 -4.45 -24.08 10.78
C SER A 405 -3.53 -23.71 11.94
N GLY A 406 -3.46 -22.42 12.33
CA GLY A 406 -2.50 -21.91 13.31
C GLY A 406 -1.08 -21.78 12.77
N ASP A 407 -0.88 -21.97 11.46
CA ASP A 407 0.42 -21.82 10.83
C ASP A 407 0.77 -20.33 10.71
N GLY A 408 1.92 -19.95 11.27
CA GLY A 408 2.47 -18.62 11.07
C GLY A 408 2.73 -18.29 9.58
N PRO A 409 3.08 -17.03 9.24
CA PRO A 409 3.42 -16.67 7.86
C PRO A 409 4.59 -17.51 7.33
N PRO A 410 4.69 -17.72 6.00
CA PRO A 410 5.80 -18.46 5.41
C PRO A 410 7.13 -17.82 5.79
N GLN A 411 8.06 -18.63 6.26
CA GLN A 411 9.43 -18.19 6.39
C GLN A 411 10.01 -17.96 4.98
N PRO A 412 10.70 -16.83 4.74
CA PRO A 412 11.33 -16.57 3.46
C PRO A 412 12.34 -17.67 3.11
N ASN A 413 12.35 -18.13 1.86
CA ASN A 413 13.38 -19.04 1.38
C ASN A 413 14.72 -18.28 1.25
N PRO A 414 15.80 -18.68 1.95
CA PRO A 414 17.09 -17.99 1.89
C PRO A 414 17.67 -17.88 0.47
N ALA A 415 17.52 -18.91 -0.37
CA ALA A 415 17.98 -18.87 -1.75
C ALA A 415 17.18 -17.86 -2.59
N ALA A 416 15.87 -17.76 -2.35
CA ALA A 416 15.03 -16.77 -3.03
C ALA A 416 15.35 -15.34 -2.55
N LEU A 417 15.68 -15.15 -1.27
CA LEU A 417 16.15 -13.86 -0.76
C LEU A 417 17.49 -13.47 -1.38
N ALA A 418 18.45 -14.39 -1.43
CA ALA A 418 19.76 -14.16 -2.06
C ALA A 418 19.61 -13.80 -3.55
N GLU A 419 18.73 -14.49 -4.27
CA GLU A 419 18.43 -14.22 -5.68
C GLU A 419 17.89 -12.80 -5.87
N ARG A 420 16.87 -12.43 -5.09
CA ARG A 420 16.27 -11.09 -5.14
C ARG A 420 17.29 -10.01 -4.76
N ALA A 421 18.10 -10.24 -3.72
CA ALA A 421 19.13 -9.31 -3.29
C ALA A 421 20.19 -9.10 -4.38
N ARG A 422 20.63 -10.17 -5.06
CA ARG A 422 21.59 -10.07 -6.17
C ARG A 422 21.04 -9.24 -7.30
N ARG A 423 19.79 -9.50 -7.71
CA ARG A 423 19.11 -8.72 -8.76
C ARG A 423 19.04 -7.24 -8.38
N VAL A 424 18.55 -6.93 -7.17
CA VAL A 424 18.42 -5.55 -6.69
C VAL A 424 19.78 -4.83 -6.62
N ILE A 425 20.85 -5.52 -6.21
CA ILE A 425 22.21 -4.95 -6.21
C ILE A 425 22.70 -4.71 -7.65
N GLY A 426 22.44 -5.65 -8.57
CA GLY A 426 22.85 -5.53 -9.97
C GLY A 426 22.10 -4.45 -10.77
N GLU A 427 20.89 -4.08 -10.33
CA GLU A 427 20.08 -3.00 -10.91
C GLU A 427 20.46 -1.60 -10.39
N LEU A 428 21.32 -1.53 -9.36
CA LEU A 428 21.77 -0.26 -8.80
C LEU A 428 22.81 0.37 -9.72
N ASP A 429 22.57 1.60 -10.19
CA ASP A 429 23.53 2.30 -11.03
C ASP A 429 24.74 2.85 -10.23
N ASP A 430 25.70 3.41 -10.95
CA ASP A 430 26.95 3.97 -10.41
C ASP A 430 26.74 5.16 -9.46
N GLN A 431 25.58 5.83 -9.57
CA GLN A 431 25.16 6.91 -8.68
C GLN A 431 24.39 6.41 -7.45
N GLY A 432 24.11 5.11 -7.36
CA GLY A 432 23.34 4.52 -6.27
C GLY A 432 21.84 4.62 -6.49
N ARG A 433 21.33 4.56 -7.71
CA ARG A 433 19.90 4.68 -8.01
C ARG A 433 19.35 3.39 -8.59
N TRP A 434 18.10 3.08 -8.23
CA TRP A 434 17.28 2.16 -8.99
C TRP A 434 16.45 2.95 -9.99
N VAL A 435 16.91 2.98 -11.23
CA VAL A 435 16.26 3.74 -12.30
C VAL A 435 15.16 2.88 -12.93
N SER A 436 13.94 3.39 -12.86
CA SER A 436 12.78 2.80 -13.52
C SER A 436 12.64 3.33 -14.94
N VAL A 437 12.04 2.52 -15.81
CA VAL A 437 11.74 2.89 -17.20
C VAL A 437 10.24 2.77 -17.42
N ASN A 438 9.63 3.82 -17.95
CA ASN A 438 8.20 3.79 -18.26
C ASN A 438 7.92 2.88 -19.46
N SER A 439 7.23 1.77 -19.24
CA SER A 439 6.83 0.82 -20.29
C SER A 439 5.48 1.16 -20.94
N GLY A 440 4.93 2.37 -20.74
CA GLY A 440 3.63 2.79 -21.28
C GLY A 440 2.43 2.43 -20.38
N GLY A 441 2.66 2.27 -19.07
CA GLY A 441 1.63 1.99 -18.07
C GLY A 441 1.19 3.23 -17.27
N ARG A 442 0.12 3.10 -16.49
CA ARG A 442 -0.25 4.13 -15.51
C ARG A 442 0.65 4.04 -14.29
N HIS A 443 1.13 5.19 -13.84
CA HIS A 443 1.91 5.32 -12.60
C HIS A 443 1.06 5.97 -11.51
N LYS A 444 1.40 5.69 -10.26
CA LYS A 444 0.82 6.41 -9.13
C LYS A 444 1.07 7.91 -9.28
N GLY A 445 0.03 8.71 -9.09
CA GLY A 445 0.04 10.16 -9.31
C GLY A 445 -0.04 10.63 -10.76
N GLN A 446 -0.20 9.69 -11.71
CA GLN A 446 -0.41 9.95 -13.14
C GLN A 446 0.57 10.96 -13.78
N PRO A 447 1.90 10.86 -13.54
CA PRO A 447 2.87 11.64 -14.30
C PRO A 447 2.78 11.33 -15.80
N GLU A 448 2.97 12.35 -16.64
CA GLU A 448 2.94 12.25 -18.10
C GLU A 448 4.29 11.78 -18.66
N PHE A 449 4.81 10.65 -18.15
CA PHE A 449 6.05 10.09 -18.66
C PHE A 449 5.88 9.57 -20.09
N ALA A 450 6.83 9.90 -20.97
CA ALA A 450 6.92 9.29 -22.28
C ALA A 450 7.30 7.80 -22.17
N ALA A 451 6.92 7.00 -23.16
CA ALA A 451 7.38 5.61 -23.23
C ALA A 451 8.92 5.58 -23.36
N GLY A 452 9.58 4.75 -22.54
CA GLY A 452 11.04 4.70 -22.45
C GLY A 452 11.65 5.78 -21.54
N GLU A 453 10.85 6.71 -21.01
CA GLU A 453 11.35 7.72 -20.07
C GLU A 453 11.87 7.07 -18.79
N ARG A 454 13.02 7.58 -18.33
CA ARG A 454 13.73 7.07 -17.15
C ARG A 454 13.47 7.98 -15.95
N TYR A 455 13.14 7.38 -14.81
CA TYR A 455 12.82 8.12 -13.58
C TYR A 455 13.28 7.36 -12.34
N VAL A 456 13.38 8.07 -11.21
CA VAL A 456 13.57 7.46 -9.89
C VAL A 456 12.24 7.45 -9.15
N SER A 457 11.93 6.34 -8.47
CA SER A 457 10.69 6.19 -7.69
C SER A 457 10.99 5.94 -6.22
N SER A 458 10.28 6.66 -5.34
CA SER A 458 10.29 6.39 -3.90
C SER A 458 9.76 5.00 -3.58
N GLY A 459 8.79 4.50 -4.38
CA GLY A 459 8.28 3.14 -4.25
C GLY A 459 9.35 2.09 -4.50
N ALA A 460 10.04 2.17 -5.65
CA ALA A 460 11.13 1.26 -5.99
C ALA A 460 12.26 1.32 -4.95
N PHE A 461 12.60 2.52 -4.46
CA PHE A 461 13.56 2.68 -3.37
C PHE A 461 13.12 1.93 -2.10
N CYS A 462 11.89 2.15 -1.63
CA CYS A 462 11.37 1.51 -0.41
C CYS A 462 11.33 -0.02 -0.52
N GLU A 463 10.88 -0.54 -1.66
CA GLU A 463 10.81 -1.97 -1.93
C GLU A 463 12.21 -2.59 -1.94
N ASN A 464 13.15 -2.00 -2.68
CA ASN A 464 14.50 -2.54 -2.83
C ASN A 464 15.32 -2.47 -1.53
N ILE A 465 15.21 -1.38 -0.76
CA ILE A 465 15.76 -1.34 0.60
C ILE A 465 15.16 -2.45 1.46
N GLY A 466 13.85 -2.70 1.34
CA GLY A 466 13.17 -3.79 2.02
C GLY A 466 13.76 -5.16 1.69
N VAL A 467 13.97 -5.47 0.41
CA VAL A 467 14.59 -6.72 -0.06
C VAL A 467 15.97 -6.92 0.55
N LEU A 468 16.82 -5.88 0.49
CA LEU A 468 18.19 -5.97 1.00
C LEU A 468 18.22 -6.12 2.52
N CYS A 469 17.29 -5.48 3.25
CA CYS A 469 17.15 -5.65 4.69
C CYS A 469 16.67 -7.07 5.06
N ASP A 470 15.70 -7.63 4.34
CA ASP A 470 15.24 -9.01 4.56
C ASP A 470 16.36 -10.01 4.34
N TYR A 471 17.16 -9.79 3.29
CA TYR A 471 18.33 -10.62 3.04
C TYR A 471 19.34 -10.53 4.18
N LEU A 472 19.71 -9.31 4.63
CA LEU A 472 20.64 -9.13 5.75
C LEU A 472 20.16 -9.78 7.06
N GLN A 473 18.86 -9.75 7.33
CA GLN A 473 18.28 -10.34 8.55
C GLN A 473 18.24 -11.87 8.51
N ALA A 474 18.26 -12.46 7.31
CA ALA A 474 18.27 -13.91 7.12
C ALA A 474 19.70 -14.51 7.04
N MET A 475 20.74 -13.68 7.07
CA MET A 475 22.15 -14.09 7.00
C MET A 475 22.72 -14.60 8.33
#